data_AF-A0A3T6INF3-F1
#
_entry.id   AF-A0A3T6INF3-F1
#
_cell.length_a   1.000
_cell.length_b   1.000
_cell.length_c   1.000
_cell.angle_alpha   90.00
_cell.angle_beta   90.00
_cell.angle_gamma   90.00
#
_symmetry.space_group_name_H-M   'P 1'
#
loop_
_entity.id
_entity.type
_entity.pdbx_description
1 polymer ?
#
loop_
_entity_poly.entity_id
_entity_poly.type
_entity_poly.pdbx_seq_one_letter_code
_entity_poly.pdbx_strand_id
1 'polypeptide(L)'
;MGKYEKAFNEVDVLMSEILDKLNITLEETDLFPTEDIFIMVVREIEVDDLKLISSIFTNDEYHEVKEDMTPAVNKFMHWWGDNLDCDNINILALIAKKEESILSSIMPICSDSDKENKKRI
;
A
#
# COMPACT_ATOMS: atom_id res chain seq x y z
N MET A 1 10.09 18.14 -9.14
CA MET A 1 10.51 17.01 -8.29
C MET A 1 9.98 17.28 -6.90
N GLY A 2 8.70 16.95 -6.70
CA GLY A 2 7.90 17.31 -5.54
C GLY A 2 8.05 16.31 -4.39
N LYS A 3 7.41 16.62 -3.25
CA LYS A 3 7.37 15.80 -2.03
C LYS A 3 7.03 14.33 -2.28
N TYR A 4 6.22 14.05 -3.32
CA TYR A 4 5.60 12.75 -3.59
C TYR A 4 6.28 11.92 -4.67
N GLU A 5 7.32 12.45 -5.30
CA GLU A 5 7.87 11.84 -6.51
C GLU A 5 8.38 10.41 -6.33
N LYS A 6 9.06 10.12 -5.20
CA LYS A 6 9.53 8.75 -4.92
C LYS A 6 8.35 7.78 -4.87
N ALA A 7 7.30 8.14 -4.12
CA ALA A 7 6.13 7.30 -3.96
C ALA A 7 5.33 7.14 -5.26
N PHE A 8 5.24 8.19 -6.08
CA PHE A 8 4.61 8.13 -7.40
C PHE A 8 5.38 7.22 -8.36
N ASN A 9 6.71 7.34 -8.40
CA ASN A 9 7.55 6.47 -9.21
C ASN A 9 7.43 4.99 -8.79
N GLU A 10 7.30 4.72 -7.48
CA GLU A 10 7.07 3.36 -7.00
C GLU A 10 5.72 2.80 -7.48
N VAL A 11 4.65 3.60 -7.37
CA VAL A 11 3.32 3.24 -7.90
C VAL A 11 3.38 2.96 -9.40
N ASP A 12 4.07 3.80 -10.18
CA ASP A 12 4.23 3.58 -11.63
C ASP A 12 4.91 2.25 -11.95
N VAL A 13 6.01 1.93 -11.26
CA VAL A 13 6.73 0.67 -11.45
C VAL A 13 5.83 -0.51 -11.12
N LEU A 14 5.17 -0.50 -9.96
CA LEU A 14 4.28 -1.58 -9.53
C LEU A 14 3.09 -1.76 -10.46
N MET A 15 2.47 -0.65 -10.89
CA MET A 15 1.38 -0.69 -11.86
C MET A 15 1.85 -1.31 -13.17
N SER A 16 3.00 -0.92 -13.69
CA SER A 16 3.55 -1.51 -14.92
C SER A 16 3.78 -3.01 -14.77
N GLU A 17 4.42 -3.45 -13.69
CA GLU A 17 4.72 -4.87 -13.44
C GLU A 17 3.45 -5.71 -13.31
N ILE A 18 2.43 -5.20 -12.61
CA ILE A 18 1.15 -5.89 -12.44
C ILE A 18 0.40 -5.97 -13.77
N LEU A 19 0.29 -4.86 -14.51
CA LEU A 19 -0.38 -4.83 -15.82
C LEU A 19 0.29 -5.79 -16.82
N ASP A 20 1.62 -5.80 -16.87
CA ASP A 20 2.40 -6.72 -17.72
C ASP A 20 2.16 -8.18 -17.33
N LYS A 21 2.14 -8.49 -16.03
CA LYS A 21 1.90 -9.85 -15.51
C LYS A 21 0.50 -10.35 -15.86
N LEU A 22 -0.48 -9.46 -15.85
CA LEU A 22 -1.87 -9.76 -16.17
C LEU A 22 -2.15 -9.70 -17.67
N ASN A 23 -1.19 -9.19 -18.46
CA ASN A 23 -1.31 -8.96 -19.89
C ASN A 23 -2.55 -8.10 -20.23
N ILE A 24 -2.69 -6.99 -19.50
CA ILE A 24 -3.75 -6.00 -19.70
C ILE A 24 -3.15 -4.59 -19.74
N THR A 25 -3.87 -3.67 -20.34
CA THR A 25 -3.55 -2.24 -20.34
C THR A 25 -4.19 -1.51 -19.16
N LEU A 26 -3.73 -0.28 -18.91
CA LEU A 26 -4.33 0.59 -17.89
C LEU A 26 -5.82 0.88 -18.15
N GLU A 27 -6.24 0.94 -19.41
CA GLU A 27 -7.66 1.17 -19.77
C GLU A 27 -8.53 -0.05 -19.50
N GLU A 28 -7.93 -1.25 -19.59
CA GLU A 28 -8.63 -2.50 -19.38
C GLU A 28 -8.83 -2.82 -17.89
N THR A 29 -8.19 -2.12 -16.96
CA THR A 29 -8.33 -2.38 -15.52
C THR A 29 -9.78 -2.34 -15.05
N ASP A 30 -10.61 -1.48 -15.66
CA ASP A 30 -12.04 -1.36 -15.32
C ASP A 30 -12.89 -2.55 -15.79
N LEU A 31 -12.35 -3.36 -16.71
CA LEU A 31 -12.98 -4.56 -17.25
C LEU A 31 -12.65 -5.81 -16.43
N PHE A 32 -11.70 -5.73 -15.49
CA PHE A 32 -11.25 -6.82 -14.63
C PHE A 32 -11.52 -6.55 -13.14
N PRO A 33 -12.79 -6.32 -12.71
CA PRO A 33 -13.11 -6.03 -11.30
C PRO A 33 -12.85 -7.21 -10.36
N THR A 34 -12.63 -8.41 -10.90
CA THR A 34 -12.23 -9.61 -10.12
C THR A 34 -10.79 -9.53 -9.65
N GLU A 35 -9.95 -8.74 -10.32
CA GLU A 35 -8.58 -8.52 -9.91
C GLU A 35 -8.49 -7.20 -9.18
N ASP A 36 -8.31 -7.29 -7.86
CA ASP A 36 -8.15 -6.11 -7.03
C ASP A 36 -6.71 -5.58 -7.18
N ILE A 37 -6.44 -4.98 -8.34
CA ILE A 37 -5.15 -4.38 -8.72
C ILE A 37 -4.73 -3.36 -7.67
N PHE A 38 -5.69 -2.61 -7.11
CA PHE A 38 -5.46 -1.72 -5.99
C PHE A 38 -4.84 -2.47 -4.80
N ILE A 39 -5.46 -3.56 -4.33
CA ILE A 39 -4.89 -4.39 -3.26
C ILE A 39 -3.51 -4.95 -3.65
N MET A 40 -3.31 -5.35 -4.91
CA MET A 40 -2.01 -5.85 -5.36
C MET A 40 -0.92 -4.79 -5.22
N VAL A 41 -1.14 -3.57 -5.71
CA VAL A 41 -0.18 -2.45 -5.57
C VAL A 41 0.07 -2.13 -4.10
N VAL A 42 -1.00 -2.01 -3.31
CA VAL A 42 -0.92 -1.70 -1.86
C VAL A 42 -0.14 -2.76 -1.07
N ARG A 43 -0.21 -4.03 -1.48
CA ARG A 43 0.56 -5.11 -0.86
C ARG A 43 2.05 -5.01 -1.13
N GLU A 44 2.47 -4.53 -2.29
CA GLU A 44 3.87 -4.50 -2.68
C GLU A 44 4.57 -3.19 -2.29
N ILE A 45 3.89 -2.03 -2.41
CA ILE A 45 4.46 -0.69 -2.16
C ILE A 45 5.09 -0.51 -0.77
N GLU A 46 6.20 0.21 -0.64
CA GLU A 46 6.83 0.48 0.64
C GLU A 46 5.85 1.14 1.63
N VAL A 47 5.91 0.72 2.90
CA VAL A 47 4.95 1.20 3.92
C VAL A 47 5.05 2.71 4.15
N ASP A 48 6.25 3.28 4.01
CA ASP A 48 6.47 4.71 4.20
C ASP A 48 5.97 5.53 2.98
N ASP A 49 6.12 4.99 1.77
CA ASP A 49 5.60 5.60 0.55
C ASP A 49 4.05 5.52 0.53
N LEU A 50 3.48 4.43 1.05
CA LEU A 50 2.04 4.26 1.27
C LEU A 50 1.47 5.30 2.25
N LYS A 51 2.16 5.54 3.38
CA LYS A 51 1.79 6.59 4.34
C LYS A 51 1.87 7.97 3.71
N LEU A 52 2.92 8.22 2.93
CA LEU A 52 3.10 9.49 2.24
C LEU A 52 1.95 9.74 1.25
N ILE A 53 1.58 8.74 0.46
CA ILE A 53 0.39 8.82 -0.43
C ILE A 53 -0.89 9.07 0.37
N SER A 54 -1.11 8.32 1.45
CA SER A 54 -2.27 8.51 2.33
C SER A 54 -2.36 9.95 2.86
N SER A 55 -1.21 10.57 3.14
CA SER A 55 -1.16 11.93 3.67
C SER A 55 -1.69 13.00 2.71
N ILE A 56 -1.71 12.73 1.40
CA ILE A 56 -2.29 13.63 0.38
C ILE A 56 -3.76 13.90 0.69
N PHE A 57 -4.51 12.84 1.03
CA PHE A 57 -5.94 12.94 1.34
C PHE A 57 -6.18 13.55 2.72
N THR A 58 -5.35 13.21 3.72
CA THR A 58 -5.51 13.79 5.07
C THR A 58 -5.19 15.28 5.12
N ASN A 59 -4.32 15.76 4.22
CA ASN A 59 -3.90 17.15 4.16
C ASN A 59 -4.64 17.97 3.09
N ASP A 60 -5.59 17.37 2.36
CA ASP A 60 -6.31 18.00 1.25
C ASP A 60 -5.39 18.53 0.14
N GLU A 61 -4.26 17.84 -0.09
CA GLU A 61 -3.23 18.25 -1.05
C GLU A 61 -3.50 17.66 -2.45
N TYR A 62 -4.56 16.87 -2.65
CA TYR A 62 -4.83 16.17 -3.92
C TYR A 62 -4.87 17.11 -5.12
N HIS A 63 -5.52 18.27 -4.99
CA HIS A 63 -5.60 19.26 -6.06
C HIS A 63 -4.24 19.88 -6.41
N GLU A 64 -3.32 19.95 -5.44
CA GLU A 64 -1.98 20.51 -5.65
C GLU A 64 -1.07 19.53 -6.39
N VAL A 65 -1.25 18.23 -6.16
CA VAL A 65 -0.35 17.19 -6.68
C VAL A 65 -0.87 16.49 -7.93
N LYS A 66 -2.14 16.71 -8.29
CA LYS A 66 -2.79 16.02 -9.41
C LYS A 66 -2.08 16.23 -10.75
N GLU A 67 -1.56 17.42 -10.99
CA GLU A 67 -0.86 17.74 -12.26
C GLU A 67 0.48 17.02 -12.39
N ASP A 68 1.08 16.58 -11.27
CA ASP A 68 2.34 15.84 -11.25
C ASP A 68 2.14 14.32 -11.45
N MET A 69 0.90 13.83 -11.48
CA MET A 69 0.59 12.40 -11.56
C MET A 69 0.64 11.89 -13.00
N THR A 70 1.26 10.73 -13.20
CA THR A 70 1.08 9.95 -14.41
C THR A 70 -0.35 9.40 -14.50
N PRO A 71 -0.79 8.91 -15.66
CA PRO A 71 -2.09 8.24 -15.76
C PRO A 71 -2.25 7.06 -14.80
N ALA A 72 -1.20 6.27 -14.56
CA ALA A 72 -1.25 5.12 -13.66
C ALA A 72 -1.35 5.54 -12.20
N VAL A 73 -0.53 6.50 -11.77
CA VAL A 73 -0.64 7.10 -10.42
C VAL A 73 -2.02 7.72 -10.22
N ASN A 74 -2.50 8.49 -11.19
CA ASN A 74 -3.82 9.11 -11.11
C ASN A 74 -4.92 8.05 -10.97
N LYS A 75 -4.87 6.95 -11.73
CA LYS A 75 -5.82 5.83 -11.61
C LYS A 75 -5.79 5.20 -10.22
N PHE A 76 -4.59 4.92 -9.71
CA PHE A 76 -4.41 4.39 -8.37
C PHE A 76 -4.99 5.32 -7.28
N MET A 77 -4.78 6.63 -7.41
CA MET A 77 -5.33 7.62 -6.48
C MET A 77 -6.85 7.72 -6.54
N HIS A 78 -7.48 7.50 -7.70
CA HIS A 78 -8.93 7.40 -7.78
C HIS A 78 -9.45 6.20 -6.99
N TRP A 79 -8.86 5.01 -7.14
CA TRP A 79 -9.23 3.85 -6.34
C TRP A 79 -9.02 4.08 -4.84
N TRP A 80 -7.95 4.79 -4.47
CA TRP A 80 -7.71 5.17 -3.08
C TRP A 80 -8.84 6.04 -2.54
N GLY A 81 -9.21 7.11 -3.26
CA GLY A 81 -10.32 7.99 -2.90
C GLY A 81 -11.65 7.25 -2.79
N ASP A 82 -11.98 6.40 -3.75
CA ASP A 82 -13.21 5.59 -3.73
C ASP A 82 -13.28 4.69 -2.48
N ASN A 83 -12.15 4.14 -2.03
CA ASN A 83 -12.09 3.34 -0.81
C ASN A 83 -12.28 4.17 0.46
N LEU A 84 -11.80 5.42 0.48
CA LEU A 84 -12.03 6.35 1.59
C LEU A 84 -13.49 6.81 1.66
N ASP A 85 -14.10 7.11 0.51
CA ASP A 85 -15.49 7.60 0.44
C ASP A 85 -16.53 6.51 0.72
N CYS A 86 -16.23 5.27 0.31
CA CYS A 86 -17.18 4.15 0.43
C CYS A 86 -16.94 3.24 1.64
N ASP A 87 -15.92 3.52 2.47
CA ASP A 87 -15.48 2.65 3.58
C ASP A 87 -15.24 1.17 3.15
N ASN A 88 -14.89 0.95 1.88
CA ASN A 88 -14.73 -0.39 1.32
C ASN A 88 -13.54 -1.14 1.93
N ILE A 89 -12.43 -0.42 2.17
CA ILE A 89 -11.21 -0.94 2.79
C ILE A 89 -10.78 0.04 3.88
N ASN A 90 -10.54 -0.48 5.08
CA ASN A 90 -9.92 0.31 6.15
C ASN A 90 -8.43 0.47 5.88
N ILE A 91 -8.09 1.55 5.18
CA ILE A 91 -6.73 1.93 4.77
C ILE A 91 -5.77 2.03 5.98
N LEU A 92 -6.21 2.63 7.09
CA LEU A 92 -5.39 2.77 8.29
C LEU A 92 -5.05 1.41 8.91
N ALA A 93 -6.03 0.51 8.99
CA ALA A 93 -5.81 -0.84 9.48
C ALA A 93 -4.88 -1.65 8.56
N LEU A 94 -4.97 -1.41 7.24
CA LEU A 94 -4.08 -2.04 6.27
C LEU A 94 -2.63 -1.60 6.47
N ILE A 95 -2.38 -0.29 6.60
CA ILE A 95 -1.04 0.26 6.87
C ILE A 95 -0.49 -0.34 8.17
N ALA A 96 -1.27 -0.29 9.25
CA ALA A 96 -0.85 -0.83 10.56
C ALA A 96 -0.48 -2.32 10.49
N LYS A 97 -1.27 -3.12 9.76
CA LYS A 97 -0.98 -4.54 9.56
C LYS A 97 0.33 -4.76 8.79
N LYS A 98 0.63 -3.92 7.82
CA LYS A 98 1.88 -3.97 7.06
C LYS A 98 3.09 -3.60 7.94
N GLU A 99 2.95 -2.57 8.77
CA GLU A 99 3.98 -2.22 9.78
C GLU A 99 4.23 -3.35 10.76
N GLU A 100 3.18 -3.98 11.29
CA GLU A 100 3.29 -5.14 12.19
C GLU A 100 4.02 -6.32 11.52
N SER A 101 3.73 -6.58 10.24
CA SER A 101 4.42 -7.63 9.48
C SER A 101 5.92 -7.35 9.33
N ILE A 102 6.32 -6.09 9.15
CA ILE A 102 7.73 -5.71 9.07
C ILE A 102 8.41 -5.87 10.44
N LEU A 103 7.76 -5.38 11.51
CA LEU A 103 8.29 -5.47 12.87
C LEU A 103 8.46 -6.93 13.33
N SER A 104 7.47 -7.79 13.05
CA SER A 104 7.52 -9.21 13.40
C SER A 104 8.61 -9.99 12.64
N SER A 105 9.00 -9.54 11.45
CA SER A 105 10.13 -10.12 10.70
C SER A 105 11.50 -9.78 11.31
N ILE A 106 11.61 -8.65 12.03
CA ILE A 106 12.89 -8.13 12.53
C ILE A 106 13.07 -8.44 14.01
N MET A 107 11.98 -8.51 14.78
CA MET A 107 12.04 -8.94 16.16
C MET A 107 12.37 -10.43 16.22
N PRO A 108 13.35 -10.85 17.05
CA PRO A 108 13.46 -12.25 17.40
C PRO A 108 12.12 -12.67 17.99
N ILE A 109 11.58 -13.81 17.55
CA ILE A 109 10.54 -14.48 18.32
C ILE A 109 11.20 -14.68 19.69
N CYS A 110 10.78 -13.92 20.70
CA CYS A 110 11.01 -14.28 22.08
C CYS A 110 10.27 -15.60 22.26
N SER A 111 10.91 -16.71 21.90
CA SER A 111 10.48 -18.01 22.33
C SER A 111 10.50 -17.91 23.85
N ASP A 112 9.35 -18.14 24.47
CA ASP A 112 9.25 -18.41 25.90
C ASP A 112 10.05 -19.69 26.23
N SER A 113 11.37 -19.60 26.13
CA SER A 113 12.32 -20.55 26.69
C SER A 113 12.94 -19.84 27.88
N ASP A 114 12.25 -19.93 29.01
CA ASP A 114 12.86 -20.15 30.33
C ASP A 114 11.78 -20.15 31.42
N LYS A 115 10.92 -21.16 31.39
CA LYS A 115 10.39 -21.75 32.62
C LYS A 115 10.88 -23.18 32.72
N GLU A 116 12.19 -23.34 32.89
CA GLU A 116 12.72 -24.55 33.50
C GLU A 116 12.14 -24.66 34.92
N ASN A 117 11.11 -25.49 35.03
CA ASN A 117 10.60 -26.04 36.28
C ASN A 117 11.75 -26.76 37.01
N LYS A 118 12.55 -26.04 37.78
CA LYS A 118 13.41 -26.65 38.81
C LYS A 118 12.52 -27.15 39.94
N LYS A 119 12.01 -28.37 39.80
CA LYS A 119 11.60 -29.20 40.95
C LYS A 119 12.77 -29.22 41.94
N ARG A 120 12.62 -28.54 43.07
CA ARG A 120 13.41 -28.84 44.26
C ARG A 120 12.77 -30.05 44.95
N ILE A 121 13.63 -31.02 45.20
CA ILE A 121 13.43 -32.29 45.91
C ILE A 121 12.84 -32.04 47.30
#